data_AF-A0A2V8XKW3-F1
#
_entry.id   AF-A0A2V8XKW3-F1
#
_cell.length_a   1.000
_cell.length_b   1.000
_cell.length_c   1.000
_cell.angle_alpha   90.00
_cell.angle_beta   90.00
_cell.angle_gamma   90.00
#
_symmetry.space_group_name_H-M   'P 1'
#
loop_
_entity.id
_entity.type
_entity.pdbx_description
1 polymer ?
#
loop_
_entity_poly.entity_id
_entity_poly.type
_entity_poly.pdbx_seq_one_letter_code
_entity_poly.pdbx_strand_id
1 'polypeptide(L)' 'MQLSSDSLNNLYKTDRPTHQMIMENMEFFEEIDRGQGIYIVVYKDDSPSEILFAGISYD' A
#
# COMPACT_ATOMS: atom_id res chain seq x y z
N MET A 1 10.02 2.75 0.23
CA MET A 1 9.55 4.14 -0.02
C MET A 1 8.07 4.22 0.34
N GLN A 2 7.56 5.35 0.83
CA GLN A 2 6.10 5.48 0.98
C GLN A 2 5.44 5.52 -0.38
N LEU A 3 4.34 4.79 -0.55
CA LEU A 3 3.54 4.92 -1.76
C LEU A 3 2.90 6.31 -1.82
N SER A 4 2.96 6.96 -2.99
CA SER A 4 2.49 8.34 -3.16
C SER A 4 0.97 8.48 -3.02
N SER A 5 0.48 9.66 -2.63
CA SER A 5 -0.95 9.94 -2.57
C SER A 5 -1.65 9.74 -3.92
N ASP A 6 -1.00 10.06 -5.04
CA ASP A 6 -1.57 9.86 -6.38
C ASP A 6 -1.74 8.36 -6.70
N SER A 7 -0.73 7.56 -6.38
CA SER A 7 -0.80 6.10 -6.51
C SER A 7 -1.90 5.51 -5.64
N LEU A 8 -2.01 5.96 -4.38
CA LEU A 8 -3.06 5.51 -3.46
C LEU A 8 -4.46 5.88 -3.97
N ASN A 9 -4.65 7.13 -4.43
CA ASN A 9 -5.92 7.56 -5.02
C ASN A 9 -6.27 6.77 -6.29
N ASN A 10 -5.29 6.42 -7.12
CA ASN A 10 -5.55 5.63 -8.31
C ASN A 10 -6.02 4.20 -7.96
N LEU A 11 -5.35 3.56 -6.99
CA LEU A 11 -5.61 2.18 -6.55
C LEU A 11 -6.88 2.04 -5.71
N TYR A 12 -7.04 2.90 -4.71
CA TYR A 12 -8.06 2.75 -3.65
C TYR A 12 -9.12 3.86 -3.67
N LYS A 13 -9.01 4.84 -4.57
CA LYS A 13 -9.88 6.04 -4.63
C LYS A 13 -9.79 6.93 -3.38
N THR A 14 -8.71 6.77 -2.62
CA THR A 14 -8.40 7.54 -1.41
C THR A 14 -6.88 7.49 -1.14
N ASP A 15 -6.33 8.51 -0.48
CA ASP A 15 -4.97 8.50 0.07
C ASP A 15 -4.90 7.95 1.51
N ARG A 16 -6.05 7.54 2.07
CA ARG A 16 -6.20 6.95 3.41
C ARG A 16 -6.90 5.58 3.32
N PRO A 17 -6.26 4.57 2.72
CA PRO A 17 -6.90 3.27 2.55
C PRO A 17 -7.08 2.56 3.90
N THR A 18 -8.14 1.77 4.01
CA THR A 18 -8.33 0.85 5.13
C THR A 18 -7.62 -0.47 4.86
N HIS A 19 -7.43 -1.29 5.90
CA HIS A 19 -6.85 -2.62 5.76
C HIS A 19 -7.62 -3.46 4.75
N GLN A 20 -8.96 -3.44 4.84
CA GLN A 20 -9.83 -4.21 3.96
C GLN A 20 -9.69 -3.78 2.49
N MET A 21 -9.63 -2.47 2.21
CA MET A 21 -9.42 -1.96 0.84
C MET A 21 -8.12 -2.48 0.22
N ILE A 22 -7.05 -2.60 1.02
CA ILE A 22 -5.77 -3.09 0.53
C ILE A 22 -5.83 -4.61 0.28
N MET A 23 -6.44 -5.38 1.19
CA MET A 23 -6.58 -6.83 1.04
C MET A 23 -7.49 -7.24 -0.13
N GLU A 24 -8.50 -6.43 -0.46
CA GLU A 24 -9.38 -6.66 -1.61
C GLU A 24 -8.73 -6.28 -2.96
N ASN A 25 -7.63 -5.51 -2.94
CA ASN A 25 -6.94 -5.05 -4.14
C ASN A 25 -5.42 -5.17 -3.97
N MET A 26 -4.94 -6.42 -3.99
CA MET A 26 -3.53 -6.78 -3.86
C MET A 26 -2.80 -6.96 -5.20
N GLU A 27 -3.48 -6.91 -6.34
CA GLU A 27 -2.91 -7.16 -7.68
C GLU A 27 -1.72 -6.24 -7.99
N PHE A 28 -1.80 -4.98 -7.55
CA PHE A 28 -0.71 -4.00 -7.70
C PHE A 28 0.62 -4.46 -7.07
N PHE A 29 0.60 -5.29 -6.03
CA PHE A 29 1.83 -5.77 -5.41
C PHE A 29 2.63 -6.71 -6.31
N GLU A 30 2.00 -7.33 -7.31
CA GLU A 30 2.68 -8.15 -8.30
C GLU A 30 3.49 -7.33 -9.31
N GLU A 31 3.18 -6.03 -9.44
CA GLU A 31 3.90 -5.08 -10.30
C GLU A 31 5.15 -4.49 -9.65
N ILE A 32 5.38 -4.77 -8.35
CA ILE A 32 6.57 -4.27 -7.65
C ILE A 32 7.80 -5.04 -8.14
N ASP A 33 8.70 -4.33 -8.81
CA ASP A 33 9.97 -4.88 -9.28
C ASP A 33 10.78 -5.52 -8.14
N ARG A 34 11.51 -6.59 -8.48
CA ARG A 34 12.47 -7.20 -7.55
C ARG A 34 13.50 -6.19 -7.06
N GLY A 35 13.85 -6.29 -5.78
CA GLY A 35 14.76 -5.36 -5.12
C GLY A 35 14.13 -4.01 -4.74
N GLN A 36 12.86 -3.77 -5.09
CA GLN A 36 12.10 -2.61 -4.63
C GLN A 36 11.18 -2.98 -3.45
N GLY A 37 10.89 -1.96 -2.64
CA GLY A 37 10.00 -2.07 -1.49
C GLY A 37 9.25 -0.78 -1.25
N ILE A 38 7.95 -0.93 -0.99
CA ILE A 38 7.05 0.16 -0.64
C ILE A 38 6.44 -0.08 0.74
N TYR A 39 5.92 0.99 1.33
CA TYR A 39 5.00 0.87 2.45
C TYR A 39 3.78 1.77 2.24
N ILE A 40 2.66 1.33 2.82
CA ILE A 40 1.37 2.02 2.83
C ILE A 40 0.96 2.26 4.28
N VAL A 41 0.54 3.49 4.59
CA VAL A 41 -0.08 3.80 5.88
C VAL A 41 -1.56 3.46 5.79
N VAL A 42 -2.01 2.61 6.70
CA VAL A 42 -3.40 2.14 6.77
C VAL A 42 -4.15 2.96 7.80
N TYR A 43 -5.40 3.29 7.49
CA TYR A 43 -6.27 4.07 8.37
C TYR A 43 -7.43 3.23 8.90
N LYS A 44 -7.77 3.52 10.16
CA LYS A 44 -8.99 3.07 10.82
C LYS A 44 -9.61 4.26 11.53
N ASP A 45 -10.89 4.53 11.27
CA ASP A 45 -11.61 5.67 11.85
C ASP A 45 -10.84 7.00 11.69
N ASP A 46 -10.38 7.28 10.46
CA ASP A 46 -9.56 8.45 10.07
C ASP A 46 -8.21 8.62 10.79
N SER A 47 -7.78 7.62 11.56
CA SER A 47 -6.50 7.62 12.26
C SER A 47 -5.54 6.57 11.67
N PRO A 48 -4.24 6.87 11.51
CA PRO A 48 -3.25 5.86 11.14
C PRO A 48 -3.25 4.71 12.16
N SER A 49 -3.43 3.48 11.69
CA SER A 49 -3.52 2.30 12.55
C SER A 49 -2.40 1.29 12.30
N GLU A 50 -1.97 1.13 11.05
CA GLU A 50 -1.01 0.10 10.65
C GLU A 50 -0.08 0.62 9.54
N ILE A 51 1.05 -0.06 9.35
CA ILE A 51 1.92 0.12 8.18
C ILE A 51 2.03 -1.22 7.50
N LEU A 52 1.65 -1.27 6.23
CA LEU A 52 1.74 -2.45 5.40
C LEU A 52 2.96 -2.32 4.48
N PHE A 53 3.84 -3.33 4.52
CA PHE A 53 5.03 -3.39 3.66
C PHE A 53 4.78 -4.36 2.52
N ALA A 54 5.12 -3.95 1.30
CA ALA A 54 5.08 -4.80 0.13
C ALA A 54 6.36 -4.62 -0.66
N GLY A 55 6.92 -5.73 -1.14
CA GLY A 55 8.21 -5.76 -1.80
C GLY A 55 9.40 -5.79 -0.83
N ILE A 56 10.26 -6.76 -1.09
CA ILE A 56 11.74 -6.80 -1.09
C ILE A 56 12.04 -8.29 -1.02
N SER A 57 12.82 -8.77 -1.98
CA SER A 57 13.47 -10.08 -1.92
C SER A 57 14.94 -9.85 -2.25
N TYR A 58 15.79 -10.27 -1.30
CA TYR A 58 17.19 -10.60 -1.53
C TYR A 58 17.34 -12.11 -1.24
N ASP A 59 18.32 -12.72 -1.93
CA ASP A 59 18.55 -14.17 -2.15
C ASP A 59 18.06 -15.13 -1.05
#